data_AF-A0A7M3ZU86-F1
#
_entry.id   AF-A0A7M3ZU86-F1
#
_cell.length_a   1.000
_cell.length_b   1.000
_cell.length_c   1.000
_cell.angle_alpha   90.00
_cell.angle_beta   90.00
_cell.angle_gamma   90.00
#
_symmetry.space_group_name_H-M   'P 1'
#
loop_
_entity.id
_entity.type
_entity.pdbx_description
1 polymer ?
#
loop_
_entity_poly.entity_id
_entity_poly.type
_entity_poly.pdbx_seq_one_letter_code
_entity_poly.pdbx_strand_id
1 'polypeptide(L)'
;GWYGTTVSIPPGRIDLALQDQGLNWLEVEGFREALNRLPQRLNATVIADACDVNAGRFTERIATGVEQWPWPGSSMRSEHKADQNHPVVAMASILAKEERDRSLRALSQKVGFDVGS
;
A
#
# COMPACT_ATOMS: atom_id res chain seq x y z
N GLY A 1 14.18 5.80 -15.16
CA GLY A 1 12.73 5.87 -15.47
C GLY A 1 11.95 5.81 -14.18
N TRP A 2 10.65 6.15 -14.21
CA TRP A 2 9.75 5.98 -13.08
C TRP A 2 9.22 4.55 -13.04
N TYR A 3 9.10 3.95 -11.85
CA TYR A 3 8.51 2.64 -11.65
C TYR A 3 7.30 2.80 -10.74
N GLY A 4 6.16 2.22 -11.14
CA GLY A 4 4.95 2.17 -10.35
C GLY A 4 4.42 0.74 -10.33
N THR A 5 3.98 0.29 -9.15
CA THR A 5 3.31 -1.01 -8.98
C THR A 5 2.09 -0.79 -8.09
N THR A 6 1.06 -1.60 -8.31
CA THR A 6 -0.12 -1.68 -7.43
C THR A 6 -0.21 -3.07 -6.83
N VAL A 7 -0.76 -3.16 -5.63
CA VAL A 7 -1.12 -4.41 -4.95
C VAL A 7 -2.60 -4.33 -4.64
N SER A 8 -3.37 -5.33 -5.07
CA SER A 8 -4.82 -5.41 -4.80
C SER A 8 -5.07 -6.49 -3.78
N ILE A 9 -5.83 -6.16 -2.75
CA ILE A 9 -6.22 -7.07 -1.67
C ILE A 9 -7.68 -7.45 -1.90
N PRO A 10 -7.98 -8.70 -2.29
CA PRO A 10 -9.35 -9.11 -2.60
C PRO A 10 -10.20 -9.19 -1.32
N PRO A 11 -11.54 -9.05 -1.44
CA PRO A 11 -12.45 -9.09 -0.29
C PRO A 11 -12.26 -10.30 0.62
N GLY A 12 -12.10 -11.50 0.06
CA GLY A 12 -11.87 -12.70 0.86
C GLY A 12 -10.61 -12.66 1.73
N ARG A 13 -9.56 -11.93 1.32
CA ARG A 13 -8.36 -11.72 2.16
C ARG A 13 -8.63 -10.69 3.26
N ILE A 14 -9.49 -9.70 3.00
CA ILE A 14 -9.95 -8.73 4.00
C ILE A 14 -10.78 -9.44 5.08
N ASP A 15 -11.74 -10.28 4.69
CA ASP A 15 -12.61 -11.01 5.60
C ASP A 15 -11.81 -11.94 6.53
N LEU A 16 -10.81 -12.64 5.99
CA LEU A 16 -9.90 -13.47 6.78
C LEU A 16 -9.07 -12.64 7.77
N ALA A 17 -8.55 -11.48 7.33
CA ALA A 17 -7.76 -10.61 8.19
C ALA A 17 -8.58 -10.00 9.35
N LEU A 18 -9.86 -9.70 9.12
CA LEU A 18 -10.79 -9.23 10.16
C LEU A 18 -11.00 -10.26 11.28
N GLN A 19 -10.89 -11.55 10.97
CA GLN A 19 -11.03 -12.63 11.96
C GLN A 19 -9.75 -12.90 12.77
N ASP A 20 -8.59 -12.41 12.30
CA ASP A 20 -7.28 -12.71 12.88
C ASP A 20 -6.60 -11.45 13.46
N GLN A 21 -5.83 -10.73 12.64
CA GLN A 21 -4.93 -9.65 13.10
C GLN A 21 -5.47 -8.22 12.89
N GLY A 22 -6.62 -8.07 12.23
CA GLY A 22 -7.27 -6.79 11.94
C GLY A 22 -6.74 -6.05 10.70
N LEU A 23 -7.46 -5.00 10.30
CA LEU A 23 -7.20 -4.25 9.06
C LEU A 23 -5.83 -3.55 9.04
N ASN A 24 -5.38 -3.00 10.17
CA ASN A 24 -4.09 -2.32 10.24
C ASN A 24 -2.92 -3.24 9.83
N TRP A 25 -3.04 -4.54 10.12
CA TRP A 25 -2.03 -5.52 9.73
C TRP A 25 -2.09 -5.81 8.23
N LEU A 26 -3.30 -5.90 7.68
CA LEU A 26 -3.50 -6.09 6.24
C LEU A 26 -2.92 -4.93 5.41
N GLU A 27 -3.05 -3.70 5.91
CA GLU A 27 -2.44 -2.51 5.29
C GLU A 27 -0.91 -2.59 5.31
N VAL A 28 -0.31 -2.90 6.47
CA VAL A 28 1.15 -3.13 6.59
C VAL A 28 1.62 -4.17 5.58
N GLU A 29 0.89 -5.27 5.45
CA GLU A 29 1.24 -6.34 4.52
C GLU A 29 1.13 -5.90 3.06
N GLY A 30 0.12 -5.11 2.70
CA GLY A 30 0.00 -4.51 1.37
C GLY A 30 1.20 -3.62 1.02
N PHE A 31 1.65 -2.78 1.95
CA PHE A 31 2.85 -1.96 1.77
C PHE A 31 4.12 -2.80 1.59
N ARG A 32 4.28 -3.85 2.40
CA ARG A 32 5.42 -4.78 2.28
C ARG A 32 5.44 -5.49 0.93
N GLU A 33 4.29 -6.01 0.51
CA GLU A 33 4.14 -6.69 -0.77
C GLU A 33 4.49 -5.75 -1.94
N ALA A 34 4.08 -4.48 -1.86
CA ALA A 34 4.44 -3.47 -2.87
C ALA A 34 5.94 -3.16 -2.88
N LEU A 35 6.57 -2.99 -1.71
CA LEU A 35 8.00 -2.72 -1.58
C LEU A 35 8.86 -3.90 -2.07
N ASN A 36 8.45 -5.13 -1.78
CA ASN A 36 9.14 -6.33 -2.24
C ASN A 36 9.03 -6.52 -3.76
N ARG A 37 8.07 -5.89 -4.45
CA ARG A 37 7.98 -5.86 -5.92
C ARG A 37 8.86 -4.80 -6.57
N LEU A 38 9.55 -3.95 -5.80
CA LEU A 38 10.44 -2.93 -6.37
C LEU A 38 11.70 -3.57 -6.97
N PRO A 39 12.06 -3.23 -8.23
CA PRO A 39 13.22 -3.83 -8.90
C PRO A 39 14.56 -3.27 -8.38
N GLN A 40 14.55 -2.10 -7.73
CA GLN A 40 15.75 -1.43 -7.23
C GLN A 40 15.63 -1.20 -5.73
N ARG A 41 16.60 -1.73 -4.99
CA ARG A 41 16.64 -1.77 -3.52
C ARG A 41 17.96 -1.19 -3.00
N LEU A 42 18.28 0.03 -3.43
CA LEU A 42 19.51 0.75 -3.08
C LEU A 42 19.26 2.25 -3.16
N ASN A 43 19.80 3.03 -2.22
CA ASN A 43 19.69 4.48 -2.16
C ASN A 43 18.23 5.00 -2.27
N ALA A 44 17.28 4.26 -1.71
CA ALA A 44 15.85 4.53 -1.84
C ALA A 44 15.33 5.35 -0.65
N THR A 45 14.47 6.33 -0.92
CA THR A 45 13.69 7.03 0.12
C THR A 45 12.25 6.59 0.01
N VAL A 46 11.76 5.85 1.01
CA VAL A 46 10.39 5.37 1.10
C VAL A 46 9.59 6.30 2.02
N ILE A 47 8.49 6.84 1.50
CA ILE A 47 7.54 7.66 2.25
C ILE A 47 6.19 6.97 2.16
N ALA A 48 5.63 6.58 3.31
CA ALA A 48 4.34 5.92 3.40
C ALA A 48 3.30 6.85 4.05
N ASP A 49 2.06 6.78 3.58
CA ASP A 49 0.94 7.41 4.26
C ASP A 49 0.48 6.50 5.41
N ALA A 50 0.56 7.00 6.63
CA ALA A 50 0.27 6.23 7.82
C ALA A 50 -1.25 6.19 8.10
N CYS A 51 -1.83 5.01 7.93
CA CYS A 51 -3.20 4.67 8.33
C CYS A 51 -3.31 4.24 9.82
N ASP A 52 -2.21 3.74 10.43
CA ASP A 52 -2.16 3.43 11.86
C ASP A 52 -2.01 4.71 12.69
N VAL A 53 -2.68 4.80 13.84
CA VAL A 53 -2.58 5.91 14.81
C VAL A 53 -1.16 6.32 15.19
N ASN A 54 -0.18 5.41 15.08
CA ASN A 54 1.22 5.71 15.29
C ASN A 54 2.04 5.42 14.01
N ALA A 55 2.39 6.50 13.30
CA ALA A 55 3.16 6.43 12.06
C ALA A 55 4.57 5.82 12.22
N GLY A 56 5.21 6.02 13.38
CA GLY A 56 6.51 5.39 13.69
C GLY A 56 6.38 3.87 13.77
N ARG A 57 5.40 3.39 14.55
CA ARG A 57 5.06 1.96 14.64
C ARG A 57 4.68 1.36 13.29
N PHE A 58 3.98 2.12 12.44
CA PHE A 58 3.64 1.69 11.09
C PHE A 58 4.90 1.46 10.24
N THR A 59 5.85 2.39 10.30
CA THR A 59 7.16 2.29 9.63
C THR A 59 7.92 1.04 10.06
N GLU A 60 8.02 0.81 11.38
CA GLU A 60 8.70 -0.36 11.95
C GLU A 60 8.02 -1.67 11.51
N ARG A 61 6.68 -1.69 11.54
CA ARG A 61 5.92 -2.85 11.07
C ARG A 61 6.15 -3.12 9.59
N ILE A 62 6.15 -2.11 8.72
CA ILE A 62 6.47 -2.34 7.31
C ILE A 62 7.89 -2.89 7.19
N ALA A 63 8.87 -2.22 7.78
CA ALA A 63 10.29 -2.58 7.71
C ALA A 63 10.60 -4.03 8.12
N THR A 64 9.92 -4.58 9.13
CA THR A 64 10.14 -5.96 9.60
C THR A 64 9.79 -7.05 8.58
N GLY A 65 8.98 -6.75 7.56
CA GLY A 65 8.60 -7.71 6.51
C GLY A 65 9.15 -7.36 5.12
N VAL A 66 9.97 -6.32 5.00
CA VAL A 66 10.63 -5.98 3.74
C VAL A 66 11.89 -6.83 3.58
N GLU A 67 12.00 -7.50 2.44
CA GLU A 67 13.12 -8.37 2.15
C GLU A 67 14.44 -7.60 2.12
N GLN A 68 15.42 -8.08 2.87
CA GLN A 68 16.78 -7.52 2.94
C GLN A 68 16.82 -6.07 3.45
N TRP A 69 15.81 -5.65 4.22
CA TRP A 69 15.82 -4.33 4.86
C TRP A 69 16.79 -4.29 6.05
N PRO A 70 17.51 -3.17 6.30
CA PRO A 70 17.56 -1.95 5.49
C PRO A 70 18.40 -2.13 4.22
N TRP A 71 17.87 -1.61 3.12
CA TRP A 71 18.62 -1.52 1.87
C TRP A 71 19.76 -0.50 2.00
N PRO A 72 20.92 -0.70 1.36
CA PRO A 72 22.04 0.22 1.54
C PRO A 72 21.67 1.65 1.07
N GLY A 73 22.08 2.65 1.85
CA GLY A 73 21.77 4.06 1.59
C GLY A 73 20.27 4.41 1.57
N SER A 74 19.40 3.53 2.06
CA SER A 74 17.95 3.71 2.01
C SER A 74 17.36 4.11 3.36
N SER A 75 16.22 4.81 3.32
CA SER A 75 15.47 5.22 4.50
C SER A 75 13.98 5.03 4.27
N MET A 76 13.24 4.81 5.36
CA MET A 76 11.79 4.72 5.34
C MET A 76 11.21 5.55 6.47
N ARG A 77 10.15 6.28 6.17
CA ARG A 77 9.33 6.96 7.17
C ARG A 77 7.88 6.95 6.76
N SER A 78 7.00 6.98 7.74
CA SER A 78 5.57 7.16 7.52
C SER A 78 5.13 8.47 8.16
N GLU A 79 4.20 9.15 7.49
CA GLU A 79 3.61 10.41 7.93
C GLU A 79 2.10 10.32 7.73
N HIS A 80 1.31 10.95 8.60
CA HIS A 80 -0.12 11.05 8.36
C HIS A 80 -0.40 12.09 7.29
N LYS A 81 -1.31 11.78 6.35
CA LYS A 81 -1.65 12.66 5.22
C LYS A 81 -0.40 12.95 4.36
N ALA A 82 0.44 11.94 4.19
CA ALA A 82 1.68 12.09 3.42
C ALA A 82 1.38 12.44 1.95
N ASP A 83 0.22 12.05 1.44
CA ASP A 83 -0.30 12.40 0.12
C ASP A 83 -0.49 13.92 -0.09
N GLN A 84 -0.72 14.69 0.97
CA GLN A 84 -0.87 16.15 0.90
C GLN A 84 0.48 16.89 0.84
N ASN A 85 1.52 16.27 1.40
CA ASN A 85 2.83 16.90 1.58
C ASN A 85 3.87 16.41 0.57
N HIS A 86 3.70 15.20 0.03
CA HIS A 86 4.68 14.55 -0.84
C HIS A 86 4.03 14.17 -2.18
N PRO A 87 4.42 14.82 -3.30
CA PRO A 87 3.86 14.53 -4.62
C PRO A 87 3.98 13.06 -5.04
N VAL A 88 5.05 12.36 -4.62
CA VAL A 88 5.24 10.93 -4.89
C VAL A 88 4.17 10.05 -4.22
N VAL A 89 3.74 10.43 -3.01
CA VAL A 89 2.68 9.73 -2.28
C VAL A 89 1.32 10.08 -2.87
N ALA A 90 1.12 11.33 -3.28
CA ALA A 90 -0.07 11.74 -4.03
C ALA A 90 -0.25 10.92 -5.31
N MET A 91 0.83 10.72 -6.08
CA MET A 91 0.82 9.87 -7.28
C MET A 91 0.45 8.42 -6.95
N ALA A 92 0.99 7.85 -5.86
CA ALA A 92 0.63 6.51 -5.42
C ALA A 92 -0.87 6.39 -5.06
N SER A 93 -1.43 7.41 -4.38
CA SER A 93 -2.87 7.49 -4.07
C SER A 93 -3.74 7.52 -5.33
N ILE A 94 -3.32 8.28 -6.36
CA ILE A 94 -4.01 8.32 -7.65
C ILE A 94 -4.00 6.94 -8.32
N LEU A 95 -2.84 6.29 -8.40
CA LEU A 95 -2.71 4.95 -8.99
C LEU A 95 -3.57 3.91 -8.27
N ALA A 96 -3.63 3.97 -6.93
CA ALA A 96 -4.46 3.09 -6.14
C ALA A 96 -5.96 3.30 -6.39
N LYS A 97 -6.41 4.55 -6.50
CA LYS A 97 -7.82 4.90 -6.80
C LYS A 97 -8.23 4.44 -8.20
N GLU A 98 -7.39 4.69 -9.20
CA GLU A 98 -7.64 4.22 -10.57
C GLU A 98 -7.78 2.68 -10.65
N GLU A 99 -6.95 1.94 -9.91
CA GLU A 99 -7.02 0.48 -9.88
C GLU A 99 -8.25 -0.04 -9.12
N ARG A 100 -8.65 0.64 -8.04
CA ARG A 100 -9.93 0.38 -7.36
C ARG A 100 -11.10 0.57 -8.32
N ASP A 101 -11.18 1.71 -8.99
CA ASP A 101 -12.29 2.02 -9.89
C ASP A 101 -12.34 1.07 -11.08
N ARG A 102 -11.18 0.64 -11.59
CA ARG A 102 -11.08 -0.43 -12.59
C ARG A 102 -11.66 -1.75 -12.07
N SER A 103 -11.30 -2.13 -10.86
CA SER A 103 -11.79 -3.36 -10.22
C SER A 103 -13.30 -3.32 -9.99
N LEU A 104 -13.85 -2.18 -9.55
CA LEU A 104 -15.29 -1.97 -9.39
C LEU A 104 -16.03 -2.07 -10.72
N ARG A 105 -15.55 -1.41 -11.78
CA ARG A 105 -16.14 -1.51 -13.13
C ARG A 105 -16.18 -2.95 -13.64
N ALA A 106 -15.09 -3.69 -13.45
CA ALA A 106 -15.02 -5.10 -13.83
C ALA A 106 -16.01 -5.96 -13.02
N LEU A 107 -16.18 -5.65 -11.73
CA LEU A 107 -17.17 -6.32 -10.88
C LEU A 107 -18.60 -6.01 -11.33
N SER A 108 -18.95 -4.76 -11.59
CA SER A 108 -20.28 -4.35 -12.10
C SER A 108 -20.64 -5.07 -13.39
N GLN A 109 -19.70 -5.18 -14.33
CA GLN A 109 -19.89 -5.93 -15.56
C GLN A 109 -20.18 -7.41 -15.30
N LYS A 110 -19.51 -8.01 -14.30
CA LYS A 110 -19.67 -9.42 -13.95
C LYS A 110 -21.01 -9.70 -13.25
N VAL A 111 -21.46 -8.82 -12.37
CA VAL A 111 -22.69 -9.02 -11.58
C VAL A 111 -23.94 -8.48 -12.27
N GLY A 112 -23.79 -7.69 -13.34
CA GLY A 112 -24.90 -7.21 -14.16
C GLY A 112 -25.67 -6.03 -13.55
N PHE A 113 -25.16 -5.43 -12.47
CA PHE A 113 -25.71 -4.22 -11.86
C PHE A 113 -24.58 -3.31 -11.37
N ASP A 114 -24.88 -2.03 -11.22
CA ASP A 114 -23.92 -1.06 -10.68
C ASP A 114 -23.71 -1.32 -9.19
N VAL A 115 -22.45 -1.58 -8.81
CA VAL A 115 -22.10 -1.86 -7.40
C VAL A 115 -21.93 -0.58 -6.59
N GLY A 116 -22.04 0.59 -7.23
CA GLY A 116 -21.88 1.89 -6.59
C GLY A 116 -20.41 2.26 -6.34
N SER A 117 -20.21 3.25 -5.45
CA SER A 117 -18.91 3.85 -5.10
C SER A 117 -18.26 3.23 -3.87
#